data_AF-A0A918GXX1-F1
#
_entry.id   AF-A0A918GXX1-F1
#
_cell.length_a   1.000
_cell.length_b   1.000
_cell.length_c   1.000
_cell.angle_alpha   90.00
_cell.angle_beta   90.00
_cell.angle_gamma   90.00
#
_symmetry.space_group_name_H-M   'P 1'
#
loop_
_entity.id
_entity.type
_entity.pdbx_description
1 polymer ?
#
loop_
_entity_poly.entity_id
_entity_poly.type
_entity_poly.pdbx_seq_one_letter_code
_entity_poly.pdbx_strand_id
1 'polypeptide(L)'
;MRRSSLPYGPARWRTARAHRELGIGFALTLAKHMLGSRFPDHTVTIVPADTVLRAGWALTSRDKGEKVKYRYRPQYFVEVWQPEEPSLVTPLSGKGNHSDFATSAEQLASASAHAEAVHIGPWNETPGLLFSTQLPTDGGTMTVHALQAPGSGGWLFPAEVREPNLNAPPFQANVTPDIHPPTEGLVAPEPVRGCHVQAKDYAWFQESLAHTTAAGLMAFTGSGHATARHLTDRQGRKRFTGLEHAASTSVQDVAHTLLGNEYVGTDHVFRLNGPRVEAFSGVDEELFRLLARGDVKEYRALVHASRHVHPRLTFDKDWGGPVSVHADGSVLALRLLPGQGEEPRPGSTR
;
A
#
# COMPACT_ATOMS: atom_id res chain seq x y z
N MET A 1 9.94 4.04 -37.64
CA MET A 1 9.81 5.50 -37.45
C MET A 1 8.32 5.87 -37.57
N ARG A 2 7.60 5.86 -36.45
CA ARG A 2 6.28 6.51 -36.27
C ARG A 2 6.25 6.95 -34.80
N ARG A 3 6.42 8.25 -34.56
CA ARG A 3 6.25 8.85 -33.23
C ARG A 3 4.75 8.88 -32.96
N SER A 4 4.26 8.02 -32.09
CA SER A 4 2.93 8.21 -31.49
C SER A 4 3.04 9.32 -30.46
N SER A 5 2.49 10.49 -30.79
CA SER A 5 2.29 11.60 -29.88
C SER A 5 1.34 11.18 -28.76
N LEU A 6 1.85 11.06 -27.54
CA LEU A 6 1.01 11.14 -26.35
C LEU A 6 0.37 12.54 -26.31
N PRO A 7 -0.94 12.67 -26.06
CA PRO A 7 -1.67 13.94 -26.24
C PRO A 7 -1.40 15.01 -25.16
N TYR A 8 -0.42 14.83 -24.27
CA TYR A 8 -0.18 15.75 -23.15
C TYR A 8 1.31 16.05 -22.95
N GLY A 9 1.64 17.33 -22.84
CA GLY A 9 3.01 17.83 -22.66
C GLY A 9 3.62 17.58 -21.26
N PRO A 10 4.94 17.82 -21.09
CA PRO A 10 5.74 17.46 -19.92
C PRO A 10 5.30 18.00 -18.53
N ALA A 11 4.54 19.07 -18.51
CA ALA A 11 4.06 19.71 -17.29
C ALA A 11 2.68 19.17 -16.90
N ARG A 12 1.77 19.02 -17.88
CA ARG A 12 0.41 18.50 -17.67
C ARG A 12 0.40 17.05 -17.18
N TRP A 13 1.36 16.21 -17.60
CA TRP A 13 1.45 14.83 -17.06
C TRP A 13 1.89 14.79 -15.60
N ARG A 14 2.74 15.72 -15.14
CA ARG A 14 3.18 15.79 -13.73
C ARG A 14 2.03 16.20 -12.83
N THR A 15 1.29 17.24 -13.24
CA THR A 15 0.10 17.73 -12.54
C THR A 15 -0.97 16.64 -12.48
N ALA A 16 -1.34 16.03 -13.61
CA ALA A 16 -2.34 14.95 -13.64
C ALA A 16 -1.94 13.73 -12.79
N ARG A 17 -0.64 13.38 -12.75
CA ARG A 17 -0.14 12.31 -11.88
C ARG A 17 -0.25 12.68 -10.41
N ALA A 18 0.20 13.87 -10.01
CA ALA A 18 0.09 14.33 -8.63
C ALA A 18 -1.35 14.33 -8.12
N HIS A 19 -2.32 14.77 -8.93
CA HIS A 19 -3.73 14.77 -8.55
C HIS A 19 -4.35 13.37 -8.47
N ARG A 20 -3.94 12.46 -9.35
CA ARG A 20 -4.37 11.06 -9.25
C ARG A 20 -3.87 10.40 -7.97
N GLU A 21 -2.61 10.61 -7.61
CA GLU A 21 -2.05 10.08 -6.37
C GLU A 21 -2.70 10.73 -5.14
N LEU A 22 -2.97 12.04 -5.17
CA LEU A 22 -3.71 12.74 -4.11
C LEU A 22 -5.14 12.20 -3.97
N GLY A 23 -5.85 12.02 -5.09
CA GLY A 23 -7.21 11.47 -5.10
C GLY A 23 -7.27 10.06 -4.51
N ILE A 24 -6.27 9.22 -4.80
CA ILE A 24 -6.09 7.91 -4.17
C ILE A 24 -5.83 8.09 -2.66
N GLY A 25 -4.91 8.98 -2.27
CA GLY A 25 -4.60 9.26 -0.86
C GLY A 25 -5.81 9.64 -0.02
N PHE A 26 -6.71 10.47 -0.55
CA PHE A 26 -7.99 10.80 0.11
C PHE A 26 -8.91 9.59 0.23
N ALA A 27 -9.02 8.78 -0.82
CA ALA A 27 -9.81 7.54 -0.79
C ALA A 27 -9.28 6.54 0.27
N LEU A 28 -7.96 6.35 0.36
CA LEU A 28 -7.35 5.47 1.36
C LEU A 28 -7.55 6.00 2.79
N THR A 29 -7.45 7.31 2.97
CA THR A 29 -7.73 7.97 4.27
C THR A 29 -9.18 7.76 4.68
N LEU A 30 -10.14 7.98 3.77
CA LEU A 30 -11.55 7.76 4.04
C LEU A 30 -11.84 6.28 4.35
N ALA A 31 -11.25 5.34 3.59
CA ALA A 31 -11.39 3.91 3.85
C ALA A 31 -10.90 3.52 5.26
N LYS A 32 -9.73 4.01 5.67
CA LYS A 32 -9.21 3.80 7.03
C LYS A 32 -10.15 4.37 8.09
N HIS A 33 -10.67 5.57 7.87
CA HIS A 33 -11.60 6.21 8.81
C HIS A 33 -12.92 5.44 8.94
N MET A 34 -13.55 5.08 7.81
CA MET A 34 -14.81 4.33 7.78
C MET A 34 -14.67 2.97 8.47
N LEU A 35 -13.62 2.21 8.14
CA LEU A 35 -13.39 0.89 8.71
C LEU A 35 -12.95 0.97 10.17
N GLY A 36 -12.10 1.92 10.54
CA GLY A 36 -11.70 2.12 11.95
C GLY A 36 -12.89 2.52 12.83
N SER A 37 -13.85 3.27 12.29
CA SER A 37 -15.08 3.62 13.02
C SER A 37 -16.02 2.42 13.17
N ARG A 38 -16.05 1.53 12.17
CA ARG A 38 -16.87 0.30 12.18
C ARG A 38 -16.25 -0.81 13.02
N PHE A 39 -14.93 -0.87 13.11
CA PHE A 39 -14.14 -1.89 13.79
C PHE A 39 -13.12 -1.21 14.71
N PRO A 40 -13.56 -0.59 15.82
CA PRO A 40 -12.72 0.26 16.67
C PRO A 40 -11.60 -0.51 17.40
N ASP A 41 -11.76 -1.82 17.58
CA ASP A 41 -10.77 -2.67 18.23
C ASP A 41 -9.80 -3.34 17.26
N HIS A 42 -10.01 -3.16 15.96
CA HIS A 42 -9.20 -3.77 14.91
C HIS A 42 -8.17 -2.79 14.35
N THR A 43 -7.03 -3.31 13.92
CA THR A 43 -6.08 -2.60 13.08
C THR A 43 -6.55 -2.63 11.63
N VAL A 44 -6.55 -1.47 10.96
CA VAL A 44 -6.87 -1.35 9.54
C VAL A 44 -5.60 -1.07 8.74
N THR A 45 -5.18 -2.07 7.97
CA THR A 45 -3.97 -2.02 7.14
C THR A 45 -4.35 -1.97 5.67
N ILE A 46 -3.69 -1.10 4.90
CA ILE A 46 -3.88 -1.00 3.44
C ILE A 46 -2.63 -1.53 2.75
N VAL A 47 -2.81 -2.51 1.88
CA VAL A 47 -1.70 -3.25 1.25
C VAL A 47 -1.84 -3.20 -0.28
N PRO A 48 -0.78 -2.93 -1.06
CA PRO A 48 -0.87 -2.93 -2.52
C PRO A 48 -1.27 -4.29 -3.07
N ALA A 49 -2.43 -4.37 -3.73
CA ALA A 49 -3.00 -5.64 -4.17
C ALA A 49 -2.14 -6.32 -5.25
N ASP A 50 -1.53 -5.56 -6.16
CA ASP A 50 -0.63 -6.09 -7.18
C ASP A 50 0.54 -6.87 -6.57
N THR A 51 1.13 -6.35 -5.48
CA THR A 51 2.24 -7.01 -4.79
C THR A 51 1.76 -8.25 -4.04
N VAL A 52 0.62 -8.20 -3.36
CA VAL A 52 0.07 -9.37 -2.65
C VAL A 52 -0.27 -10.49 -3.65
N LEU A 53 -1.00 -10.17 -4.72
CA LEU A 53 -1.43 -11.16 -5.73
C LEU A 53 -0.23 -11.81 -6.45
N ARG A 54 0.89 -11.10 -6.63
CA ARG A 54 2.11 -11.72 -7.20
C ARG A 54 2.72 -12.82 -6.33
N ALA A 55 2.36 -12.95 -5.06
CA ALA A 55 2.77 -14.13 -4.30
C ALA A 55 2.18 -15.42 -4.90
N GLY A 56 0.98 -15.36 -5.51
CA GLY A 56 0.25 -16.55 -5.97
C GLY A 56 0.09 -16.68 -7.48
N TRP A 57 0.04 -15.56 -8.20
CA TRP A 57 -0.32 -15.53 -9.62
C TRP A 57 0.71 -14.80 -10.48
N ALA A 58 0.88 -15.26 -11.73
CA ALA A 58 1.64 -14.54 -12.75
C ALA A 58 0.77 -13.44 -13.39
N LEU A 59 0.98 -12.19 -12.97
CA LEU A 59 0.14 -11.05 -13.39
C LEU A 59 0.68 -10.35 -14.65
N THR A 60 1.98 -10.38 -14.86
CA THR A 60 2.66 -9.64 -15.93
C THR A 60 3.37 -10.56 -16.91
N SER A 61 3.76 -10.03 -18.07
CA SER A 61 4.51 -10.78 -19.08
C SER A 61 5.89 -11.26 -18.60
N ARG A 62 6.45 -10.62 -17.56
CA ARG A 62 7.74 -10.96 -16.97
C ARG A 62 7.64 -12.10 -15.95
N ASP A 63 6.44 -12.40 -15.47
CA ASP A 63 6.22 -13.44 -14.47
C ASP A 63 6.18 -14.82 -15.14
N LYS A 64 6.79 -15.81 -14.48
CA LYS A 64 6.76 -17.21 -14.90
C LYS A 64 5.49 -17.89 -14.37
N GLY A 65 4.86 -18.72 -15.22
CA GLY A 65 3.67 -19.51 -14.89
C GLY A 65 2.48 -19.25 -15.81
N GLU A 66 1.35 -19.90 -15.54
CA GLU A 66 0.08 -19.59 -16.20
C GLU A 66 -0.38 -18.20 -15.78
N LYS A 67 -0.78 -17.39 -16.77
CA LYS A 67 -1.06 -15.97 -16.60
C LYS A 67 -2.54 -15.75 -16.35
N VAL A 68 -2.85 -14.78 -15.50
CA VAL A 68 -4.24 -14.34 -15.27
C VAL A 68 -4.89 -13.84 -16.55
N LYS A 69 -4.14 -13.25 -17.49
CA LYS A 69 -4.61 -12.70 -18.79
C LYS A 69 -5.72 -11.63 -18.70
N TYR A 70 -6.38 -11.50 -17.55
CA TYR A 70 -7.30 -10.43 -17.20
C TYR A 70 -6.52 -9.20 -16.75
N ARG A 71 -6.88 -8.02 -17.27
CA ARG A 71 -6.11 -6.79 -17.09
C ARG A 71 -6.47 -6.04 -15.80
N TYR A 72 -7.71 -6.18 -15.35
CA TYR A 72 -8.23 -5.47 -14.19
C TYR A 72 -7.84 -6.19 -12.90
N ARG A 73 -7.66 -5.40 -11.85
CA ARG A 73 -7.32 -5.83 -10.49
C ARG A 73 -7.48 -4.67 -9.53
N PRO A 74 -7.80 -4.92 -8.25
CA PRO A 74 -7.89 -3.84 -7.29
C PRO A 74 -6.54 -3.17 -7.13
N GLN A 75 -6.55 -1.92 -6.65
CA GLN A 75 -5.30 -1.20 -6.38
C GLN A 75 -4.72 -1.64 -5.05
N TYR A 76 -5.60 -1.86 -4.07
CA TYR A 76 -5.23 -2.22 -2.71
C TYR A 76 -6.16 -3.30 -2.18
N PHE A 77 -5.68 -4.02 -1.19
CA PHE A 77 -6.52 -4.70 -0.22
C PHE A 77 -6.54 -3.88 1.05
N VAL A 78 -7.68 -3.85 1.73
CA VAL A 78 -7.76 -3.42 3.12
C VAL A 78 -7.95 -4.65 3.99
N GLU A 79 -7.05 -4.83 4.95
CA GLU A 79 -7.12 -5.87 5.97
C GLU A 79 -7.60 -5.22 7.28
N VAL A 80 -8.70 -5.74 7.82
CA VAL A 80 -9.18 -5.44 9.17
C VAL A 80 -8.86 -6.65 10.04
N TRP A 81 -8.05 -6.45 11.08
CA TRP A 81 -7.50 -7.56 11.86
C TRP A 81 -7.32 -7.21 13.33
N GLN A 82 -7.51 -8.20 14.20
CA GLN A 82 -7.02 -8.17 15.57
C GLN A 82 -6.45 -9.55 15.97
N PRO A 83 -5.63 -9.64 17.03
CA PRO A 83 -5.06 -10.90 17.50
C PRO A 83 -6.11 -11.99 17.70
N GLU A 84 -5.76 -13.22 17.30
CA GLU A 84 -6.59 -14.42 17.43
C GLU A 84 -7.94 -14.40 16.68
N GLU A 85 -8.22 -13.36 15.88
CA GLU A 85 -9.39 -13.29 15.02
C GLU A 85 -9.03 -13.46 13.53
N PRO A 86 -9.97 -14.00 12.72
CA PRO A 86 -9.81 -14.03 11.28
C PRO A 86 -9.74 -12.62 10.70
N SER A 87 -8.81 -12.38 9.77
CA SER A 87 -8.75 -11.11 9.05
C SER A 87 -9.93 -10.97 8.08
N LEU A 88 -10.58 -9.81 8.07
CA LEU A 88 -11.48 -9.41 6.99
C LEU A 88 -10.68 -8.66 5.93
N VAL A 89 -10.69 -9.16 4.69
CA VAL A 89 -9.97 -8.58 3.57
C VAL A 89 -10.95 -8.08 2.51
N THR A 90 -10.83 -6.81 2.16
CA THR A 90 -11.71 -6.15 1.18
C THR A 90 -10.88 -5.51 0.05
N PRO A 91 -11.08 -5.93 -1.22
CA PRO A 91 -10.58 -5.20 -2.38
C PRO A 91 -11.00 -3.73 -2.38
N LEU A 92 -10.03 -2.85 -2.66
CA LEU A 92 -10.23 -1.41 -2.77
C LEU A 92 -9.74 -0.90 -4.12
N SER A 93 -10.61 -0.12 -4.79
CA SER A 93 -10.29 0.56 -6.03
C SER A 93 -10.75 2.01 -6.00
N GLY A 94 -9.82 2.94 -6.20
CA GLY A 94 -10.11 4.37 -6.24
C GLY A 94 -9.69 5.02 -7.55
N LYS A 95 -10.38 6.08 -7.96
CA LYS A 95 -9.94 6.99 -9.03
C LYS A 95 -10.07 8.44 -8.58
N GLY A 96 -9.13 9.29 -9.00
CA GLY A 96 -9.25 10.75 -8.86
C GLY A 96 -9.71 11.38 -10.18
N ASN A 97 -10.46 12.47 -10.11
CA ASN A 97 -10.82 13.29 -11.26
C ASN A 97 -10.85 14.80 -10.94
N HIS A 98 -10.87 15.59 -12.00
CA HIS A 98 -10.92 17.05 -12.01
C HIS A 98 -12.29 17.59 -12.44
N SER A 99 -13.30 16.73 -12.50
CA SER A 99 -14.53 17.01 -13.23
C SER A 99 -15.75 16.77 -12.34
N ASP A 100 -16.91 16.79 -12.97
CA ASP A 100 -18.20 16.78 -12.30
C ASP A 100 -18.64 15.40 -11.79
N PHE A 101 -19.84 15.36 -11.22
CA PHE A 101 -20.43 14.17 -10.64
C PHE A 101 -20.64 13.03 -11.64
N ALA A 102 -21.02 13.34 -12.88
CA ALA A 102 -21.23 12.34 -13.92
C ALA A 102 -19.95 11.53 -14.19
N THR A 103 -18.80 12.21 -14.21
CA THR A 103 -17.50 11.53 -14.33
C THR A 103 -17.22 10.60 -13.15
N SER A 104 -17.67 10.96 -11.95
CA SER A 104 -17.46 10.14 -10.75
C SER A 104 -18.27 8.85 -10.80
N ALA A 105 -19.49 8.89 -11.33
CA ALA A 105 -20.32 7.69 -11.54
C ALA A 105 -19.66 6.70 -12.53
N GLU A 106 -19.16 7.18 -13.67
CA GLU A 106 -18.42 6.34 -14.63
C GLU A 106 -17.14 5.76 -14.03
N GLN A 107 -16.44 6.54 -13.20
CA GLN A 107 -15.24 6.07 -12.51
C GLN A 107 -15.53 4.97 -11.50
N LEU A 108 -16.62 5.08 -10.75
CA LEU A 108 -17.09 4.05 -9.83
C LEU A 108 -17.51 2.78 -10.57
N ALA A 109 -18.29 2.91 -11.64
CA ALA A 109 -18.66 1.76 -12.49
C ALA A 109 -17.42 1.07 -13.07
N SER A 110 -16.44 1.84 -13.56
CA SER A 110 -15.20 1.25 -14.04
C SER A 110 -14.33 0.66 -12.91
N ALA A 111 -14.42 1.17 -11.68
CA ALA A 111 -13.73 0.61 -10.52
C ALA A 111 -14.32 -0.73 -10.08
N SER A 112 -15.60 -1.03 -10.36
CA SER A 112 -16.20 -2.33 -10.02
C SER A 112 -15.50 -3.48 -10.75
N ALA A 113 -15.19 -3.31 -12.05
CA ALA A 113 -14.43 -4.30 -12.84
C ALA A 113 -13.04 -4.60 -12.25
N HIS A 114 -12.45 -3.66 -11.50
CA HIS A 114 -11.21 -3.91 -10.78
C HIS A 114 -11.43 -4.75 -9.51
N ALA A 115 -12.51 -4.49 -8.76
CA ALA A 115 -12.83 -5.26 -7.55
C ALA A 115 -13.28 -6.69 -7.90
N GLU A 116 -14.13 -6.86 -8.92
CA GLU A 116 -14.66 -8.16 -9.38
C GLU A 116 -13.58 -9.11 -9.93
N ALA A 117 -12.39 -8.58 -10.27
CA ALA A 117 -11.25 -9.38 -10.71
C ALA A 117 -10.71 -10.35 -9.65
N VAL A 118 -11.11 -10.16 -8.38
CA VAL A 118 -10.62 -10.93 -7.23
C VAL A 118 -11.79 -11.41 -6.39
N HIS A 119 -11.87 -12.73 -6.19
CA HIS A 119 -12.81 -13.35 -5.27
C HIS A 119 -12.06 -13.88 -4.05
N ILE A 120 -12.53 -13.54 -2.85
CA ILE A 120 -12.05 -14.04 -1.57
C ILE A 120 -13.19 -14.78 -0.87
N GLY A 121 -13.10 -16.11 -0.86
CA GLY A 121 -14.14 -16.99 -0.35
C GLY A 121 -15.18 -17.36 -1.40
N PRO A 122 -16.47 -17.50 -1.03
CA PRO A 122 -17.49 -17.95 -1.95
C PRO A 122 -17.63 -17.02 -3.17
N TRP A 123 -18.09 -17.60 -4.28
CA TRP A 123 -18.29 -16.85 -5.52
C TRP A 123 -19.29 -15.70 -5.29
N ASN A 124 -18.94 -14.51 -5.80
CA ASN A 124 -19.77 -13.29 -5.72
C ASN A 124 -20.11 -12.80 -4.30
N GLU A 125 -19.38 -13.27 -3.29
CA GLU A 125 -19.57 -12.85 -1.89
C GLU A 125 -18.44 -11.93 -1.39
N THR A 126 -17.50 -11.55 -2.25
CA THR A 126 -16.37 -10.70 -1.84
C THR A 126 -16.85 -9.26 -1.64
N PRO A 127 -16.72 -8.68 -0.43
CA PRO A 127 -17.06 -7.27 -0.24
C PRO A 127 -16.13 -6.38 -1.08
N GLY A 128 -16.54 -5.15 -1.36
CA GLY A 128 -15.71 -4.22 -2.14
C GLY A 128 -15.85 -2.77 -1.69
N LEU A 129 -14.77 -2.01 -1.77
CA LEU A 129 -14.77 -0.56 -1.54
C LEU A 129 -14.31 0.19 -2.78
N LEU A 130 -15.21 1.00 -3.35
CA LEU A 130 -14.98 1.76 -4.56
C LEU A 130 -15.02 3.25 -4.24
N PHE A 131 -14.04 3.99 -4.75
CA PHE A 131 -13.93 5.42 -4.50
C PHE A 131 -13.76 6.23 -5.78
N SER A 132 -14.37 7.42 -5.79
CA SER A 132 -14.07 8.46 -6.77
C SER A 132 -13.87 9.80 -6.07
N THR A 133 -12.69 10.39 -6.23
CA THR A 133 -12.34 11.66 -5.60
C THR A 133 -12.41 12.79 -6.61
N GLN A 134 -13.26 13.78 -6.34
CA GLN A 134 -13.38 15.01 -7.10
C GLN A 134 -12.50 16.08 -6.49
N LEU A 135 -11.58 16.62 -7.29
CA LEU A 135 -10.68 17.71 -6.93
C LEU A 135 -10.96 18.92 -7.83
N PRO A 136 -11.89 19.81 -7.44
CA PRO A 136 -12.20 21.01 -8.22
C PRO A 136 -10.96 21.90 -8.36
N THR A 137 -10.72 22.43 -9.56
CA THR A 137 -9.58 23.30 -9.85
C THR A 137 -9.83 24.77 -9.52
N ASP A 138 -11.07 25.13 -9.22
CA ASP A 138 -11.56 26.48 -8.90
C ASP A 138 -11.58 26.77 -7.39
N GLY A 139 -11.03 25.87 -6.56
CA GLY A 139 -11.07 25.99 -5.11
C GLY A 139 -12.40 25.57 -4.49
N GLY A 140 -13.30 24.96 -5.26
CA GLY A 140 -14.53 24.35 -4.74
C GLY A 140 -14.27 23.18 -3.79
N THR A 141 -15.33 22.70 -3.14
CA THR A 141 -15.27 21.61 -2.16
C THR A 141 -14.80 20.31 -2.78
N MET A 142 -13.69 19.77 -2.28
CA MET A 142 -13.27 18.40 -2.58
C MET A 142 -14.28 17.40 -2.03
N THR A 143 -14.70 16.45 -2.86
CA THR A 143 -15.67 15.41 -2.48
C THR A 143 -15.11 14.04 -2.80
N VAL A 144 -15.23 13.09 -1.86
CA VAL A 144 -14.90 11.68 -2.09
C VAL A 144 -16.20 10.89 -2.09
N HIS A 145 -16.57 10.36 -3.25
CA HIS A 145 -17.69 9.44 -3.41
C HIS A 145 -17.24 8.03 -3.05
N ALA A 146 -18.01 7.35 -2.21
CA ALA A 146 -17.72 5.99 -1.76
C ALA A 146 -18.91 5.08 -2.06
N LEU A 147 -18.65 3.93 -2.68
CA LEU A 147 -19.60 2.83 -2.80
C LEU A 147 -19.03 1.60 -2.09
N GLN A 148 -19.86 0.96 -1.30
CA GLN A 148 -19.56 -0.32 -0.69
C GLN A 148 -20.41 -1.40 -1.37
N ALA A 149 -19.75 -2.39 -1.96
CA ALA A 149 -20.40 -3.64 -2.32
C ALA A 149 -20.48 -4.53 -1.06
N PRO A 150 -21.68 -4.95 -0.63
CA PRO A 150 -21.82 -5.89 0.46
C PRO A 150 -21.31 -7.27 0.04
N GLY A 151 -21.04 -8.13 1.02
CA GLY A 151 -20.63 -9.51 0.77
C GLY A 151 -20.31 -10.22 2.09
N SER A 152 -20.59 -11.52 2.16
CA SER A 152 -20.29 -12.36 3.34
C SER A 152 -18.88 -12.99 3.30
N GLY A 153 -18.19 -12.89 2.17
CA GLY A 153 -16.81 -13.35 1.97
C GLY A 153 -15.77 -12.39 2.55
N GLY A 154 -14.53 -12.49 2.07
CA GLY A 154 -13.41 -11.67 2.55
C GLY A 154 -12.81 -12.11 3.89
N TRP A 155 -13.54 -12.87 4.70
CA TRP A 155 -13.04 -13.43 5.96
C TRP A 155 -12.08 -14.60 5.72
N LEU A 156 -10.85 -14.46 6.21
CA LEU A 156 -9.81 -15.48 6.17
C LEU A 156 -9.88 -16.36 7.42
N PHE A 157 -10.92 -17.19 7.52
CA PHE A 157 -11.03 -18.16 8.60
C PHE A 157 -9.86 -19.14 8.55
N PRO A 158 -9.22 -19.50 9.68
CA PRO A 158 -8.25 -20.59 9.70
C PRO A 158 -8.93 -21.84 9.12
N ALA A 159 -8.39 -22.35 8.01
CA ALA A 159 -8.89 -23.61 7.49
C ALA A 159 -8.47 -24.73 8.46
N GLU A 160 -9.29 -25.79 8.58
CA GLU A 160 -8.94 -26.99 9.34
C GLU A 160 -7.56 -27.56 8.96
N VAL A 161 -7.10 -27.26 7.76
CA VAL A 161 -5.87 -27.77 7.15
C VAL A 161 -4.62 -27.08 7.69
N ARG A 162 -4.65 -25.78 8.00
CA ARG A 162 -3.43 -25.03 8.33
C ARG A 162 -3.69 -23.65 8.95
N GLU A 163 -3.03 -23.37 10.06
CA GLU A 163 -2.91 -22.02 10.62
C GLU A 163 -1.82 -21.20 9.89
N PRO A 164 -1.99 -19.87 9.77
CA PRO A 164 -0.98 -19.00 9.20
C PRO A 164 0.25 -18.87 10.12
N ASN A 165 1.45 -19.00 9.55
CA ASN A 165 2.72 -18.75 10.23
C ASN A 165 3.40 -17.52 9.63
N LEU A 166 3.20 -16.37 10.27
CA LEU A 166 3.71 -15.08 9.77
C LEU A 166 5.25 -14.93 9.89
N ASN A 167 5.91 -15.79 10.68
CA ASN A 167 7.36 -15.77 10.85
C ASN A 167 8.06 -16.73 9.86
N ALA A 168 7.30 -17.55 9.13
CA ALA A 168 7.86 -18.38 8.08
C ALA A 168 8.34 -17.51 6.91
N PRO A 169 9.34 -17.94 6.12
CA PRO A 169 9.70 -17.25 4.89
C PRO A 169 8.53 -17.17 3.91
N PRO A 170 8.41 -16.08 3.12
CA PRO A 170 7.32 -15.90 2.18
C PRO A 170 7.30 -17.01 1.12
N PHE A 171 6.14 -17.62 0.91
CA PHE A 171 5.94 -18.71 -0.03
C PHE A 171 5.30 -18.24 -1.34
N GLN A 172 5.94 -18.57 -2.46
CA GLN A 172 5.39 -18.28 -3.79
C GLN A 172 4.47 -19.40 -4.25
N ALA A 173 3.15 -19.19 -4.09
CA ALA A 173 2.16 -20.09 -4.64
C ALA A 173 2.06 -19.97 -6.17
N ASN A 174 1.50 -20.99 -6.79
CA ASN A 174 1.19 -21.05 -8.22
C ASN A 174 -0.29 -21.41 -8.37
N VAL A 175 -1.16 -20.56 -7.82
CA VAL A 175 -2.61 -20.78 -7.83
C VAL A 175 -3.10 -20.62 -9.27
N THR A 176 -4.02 -21.50 -9.68
CA THR A 176 -4.66 -21.40 -11.00
C THR A 176 -5.41 -20.07 -11.10
N PRO A 177 -5.27 -19.32 -12.21
CA PRO A 177 -5.85 -17.98 -12.32
C PRO A 177 -7.31 -17.99 -12.81
N ASP A 178 -8.13 -18.82 -12.16
CA ASP A 178 -9.52 -19.06 -12.54
C ASP A 178 -10.45 -18.81 -11.34
N ILE A 179 -11.53 -18.10 -11.59
CA ILE A 179 -12.68 -17.94 -10.72
C ILE A 179 -13.73 -18.92 -11.21
N HIS A 180 -14.20 -19.79 -10.32
CA HIS A 180 -15.18 -20.82 -10.65
C HIS A 180 -16.58 -20.36 -10.22
N PRO A 181 -17.48 -20.02 -11.17
CA PRO A 181 -18.88 -19.80 -10.84
C PRO A 181 -19.53 -21.12 -10.36
N PRO A 182 -20.56 -21.05 -9.50
CA PRO A 182 -21.29 -22.23 -9.09
C PRO A 182 -21.97 -22.91 -10.29
N THR A 183 -22.10 -24.24 -10.24
CA THR A 183 -22.84 -24.99 -11.24
C THR A 183 -24.32 -24.64 -11.19
N GLU A 184 -24.88 -24.17 -12.31
CA GLU A 184 -26.32 -24.02 -12.49
C GLU A 184 -26.88 -25.21 -13.29
N GLY A 185 -27.62 -26.09 -12.62
CA GLY A 185 -28.18 -27.29 -13.24
C GLY A 185 -27.14 -28.39 -13.50
N LEU A 186 -27.11 -28.93 -14.73
CA LEU A 186 -26.25 -30.07 -15.09
C LEU A 186 -24.93 -29.67 -15.77
N VAL A 187 -24.75 -28.39 -16.09
CA VAL A 187 -23.58 -27.91 -16.82
C VAL A 187 -22.77 -26.99 -15.91
N ALA A 188 -21.53 -27.40 -15.59
CA ALA A 188 -20.61 -26.53 -14.90
C ALA A 188 -20.22 -25.37 -15.85
N PRO A 189 -20.38 -24.11 -15.44
CA PRO A 189 -20.00 -22.97 -16.27
C PRO A 189 -18.48 -22.96 -16.48
N GLU A 190 -18.04 -22.39 -17.61
CA GLU A 190 -16.62 -22.20 -17.85
C GLU A 190 -16.01 -21.27 -16.79
N PRO A 191 -14.81 -21.58 -16.29
CA PRO A 191 -14.13 -20.70 -15.35
C PRO A 191 -13.82 -19.34 -15.97
N VAL A 192 -13.99 -18.28 -15.18
CA VAL A 192 -13.68 -16.91 -15.57
C VAL A 192 -12.27 -16.58 -15.13
N ARG A 193 -11.50 -15.87 -15.97
CA ARG A 193 -10.13 -15.50 -15.61
C ARG A 193 -10.10 -14.46 -14.48
N GLY A 194 -9.30 -14.71 -13.44
CA GLY A 194 -9.18 -13.82 -12.29
C GLY A 194 -8.31 -14.41 -11.17
N CYS A 195 -8.40 -13.85 -9.97
CA CYS A 195 -7.74 -14.42 -8.80
C CYS A 195 -8.80 -14.87 -7.79
N HIS A 196 -8.83 -16.17 -7.49
CA HIS A 196 -9.75 -16.73 -6.50
C HIS A 196 -8.99 -17.26 -5.29
N VAL A 197 -9.13 -16.60 -4.15
CA VAL A 197 -8.63 -17.07 -2.87
C VAL A 197 -9.69 -17.98 -2.26
N GLN A 198 -9.47 -19.29 -2.30
CA GLN A 198 -10.37 -20.29 -1.73
C GLN A 198 -9.98 -20.62 -0.29
N ALA A 199 -10.84 -21.34 0.44
CA ALA A 199 -10.60 -21.69 1.85
C ALA A 199 -9.25 -22.37 2.09
N LYS A 200 -8.81 -23.24 1.18
CA LYS A 200 -7.50 -23.90 1.23
C LYS A 200 -6.30 -22.93 1.16
N ASP A 201 -6.52 -21.73 0.62
CA ASP A 201 -5.50 -20.72 0.36
C ASP A 201 -5.49 -19.59 1.43
N TYR A 202 -6.45 -19.58 2.37
CA TYR A 202 -6.62 -18.50 3.34
C TYR A 202 -5.38 -18.22 4.20
N ALA A 203 -4.79 -19.26 4.79
CA ALA A 203 -3.59 -19.10 5.62
C ALA A 203 -2.41 -18.52 4.81
N TRP A 204 -2.23 -18.98 3.58
CA TRP A 204 -1.19 -18.46 2.69
C TRP A 204 -1.46 -17.01 2.27
N PHE A 205 -2.72 -16.66 2.03
CA PHE A 205 -3.08 -15.30 1.64
C PHE A 205 -2.89 -14.31 2.79
N GLN A 206 -3.22 -14.72 4.03
CA GLN A 206 -2.96 -13.94 5.25
C GLN A 206 -1.46 -13.71 5.47
N GLU A 207 -0.63 -14.74 5.27
CA GLU A 207 0.84 -14.61 5.29
C GLU A 207 1.31 -13.63 4.21
N SER A 208 0.80 -13.74 2.99
CA SER A 208 1.17 -12.88 1.87
C SER A 208 0.83 -11.41 2.13
N LEU A 209 -0.31 -11.13 2.77
CA LEU A 209 -0.70 -9.78 3.22
C LEU A 209 0.28 -9.25 4.28
N ALA A 210 0.55 -10.04 5.32
CA ALA A 210 1.44 -9.66 6.42
C ALA A 210 2.87 -9.37 5.93
N HIS A 211 3.42 -10.28 5.12
CA HIS A 211 4.75 -10.10 4.53
C HIS A 211 4.80 -8.90 3.57
N THR A 212 3.76 -8.65 2.78
CA THR A 212 3.75 -7.49 1.90
C THR A 212 3.72 -6.18 2.69
N THR A 213 3.00 -6.13 3.81
CA THR A 213 3.02 -4.99 4.74
C THR A 213 4.43 -4.79 5.33
N ALA A 214 5.04 -5.85 5.85
CA ALA A 214 6.41 -5.83 6.38
C ALA A 214 7.44 -5.37 5.33
N ALA A 215 7.35 -5.89 4.11
CA ALA A 215 8.19 -5.49 2.99
C ALA A 215 8.03 -4.00 2.66
N GLY A 216 6.80 -3.48 2.69
CA GLY A 216 6.53 -2.07 2.45
C GLY A 216 7.21 -1.16 3.48
N LEU A 217 7.15 -1.53 4.76
CA LEU A 217 7.80 -0.79 5.84
C LEU A 217 9.33 -0.86 5.73
N MET A 218 9.90 -2.03 5.44
CA MET A 218 11.35 -2.15 5.23
C MET A 218 11.85 -1.44 3.97
N ALA A 219 11.01 -1.35 2.93
CA ALA A 219 11.34 -0.56 1.75
C ALA A 219 11.32 0.94 2.08
N PHE A 220 10.40 1.37 2.95
CA PHE A 220 10.28 2.75 3.41
C PHE A 220 11.49 3.20 4.23
N THR A 221 12.14 2.30 4.97
CA THR A 221 13.41 2.59 5.68
C THR A 221 14.64 2.56 4.75
N GLY A 222 14.47 2.19 3.48
CA GLY A 222 15.59 2.00 2.55
C GLY A 222 16.37 0.70 2.75
N SER A 223 15.95 -0.18 3.67
CA SER A 223 16.65 -1.43 3.97
C SER A 223 16.34 -2.51 2.93
N GLY A 224 17.18 -2.61 1.90
CA GLY A 224 17.02 -3.58 0.81
C GLY A 224 17.03 -5.03 1.29
N HIS A 225 18.01 -5.42 2.12
CA HIS A 225 18.10 -6.79 2.61
C HIS A 225 16.88 -7.19 3.46
N ALA A 226 16.45 -6.31 4.38
CA ALA A 226 15.26 -6.56 5.19
C ALA A 226 13.99 -6.61 4.33
N THR A 227 13.87 -5.76 3.31
CA THR A 227 12.76 -5.81 2.34
C THR A 227 12.73 -7.16 1.60
N ALA A 228 13.89 -7.63 1.12
CA ALA A 228 14.00 -8.86 0.36
C ALA A 228 13.54 -10.11 1.15
N ARG A 229 13.72 -10.10 2.48
CA ARG A 229 13.30 -11.19 3.37
C ARG A 229 11.80 -11.48 3.29
N HIS A 230 10.99 -10.44 3.06
CA HIS A 230 9.53 -10.51 3.08
C HIS A 230 8.89 -10.66 1.70
N LEU A 231 9.69 -10.82 0.64
CA LEU A 231 9.18 -10.93 -0.72
C LEU A 231 9.53 -12.28 -1.34
N THR A 232 8.61 -12.80 -2.14
CA THR A 232 8.89 -13.87 -3.09
C THR A 232 9.66 -13.34 -4.31
N ASP A 233 10.21 -14.24 -5.12
CA ASP A 233 10.86 -13.90 -6.38
C ASP A 233 9.92 -13.14 -7.33
N ARG A 234 8.66 -13.59 -7.47
CA ARG A 234 7.65 -12.94 -8.33
C ARG A 234 7.23 -11.57 -7.79
N GLN A 235 7.25 -11.37 -6.48
CA GLN A 235 7.05 -10.06 -5.86
C GLN A 235 8.27 -9.12 -6.02
N GLY A 236 9.40 -9.64 -6.50
CA GLY A 236 10.57 -8.82 -6.86
C GLY A 236 11.71 -8.84 -5.85
N ARG A 237 11.78 -9.85 -4.97
CA ARG A 237 12.88 -10.06 -4.00
C ARG A 237 14.27 -9.71 -4.55
N LYS A 238 14.59 -10.20 -5.76
CA LYS A 238 15.91 -10.02 -6.41
C LYS A 238 16.31 -8.56 -6.66
N ARG A 239 15.36 -7.63 -6.72
CA ARG A 239 15.65 -6.20 -6.88
C ARG A 239 16.29 -5.62 -5.64
N PHE A 240 15.99 -6.18 -4.49
CA PHE A 240 16.43 -5.69 -3.19
C PHE A 240 17.68 -6.43 -2.67
N THR A 241 18.05 -7.56 -3.28
CA THR A 241 19.28 -8.30 -2.95
C THR A 241 20.49 -7.89 -3.80
N GLY A 242 20.29 -7.14 -4.90
CA GLY A 242 21.35 -6.86 -5.88
C GLY A 242 21.85 -5.41 -5.93
N LEU A 243 21.36 -4.52 -5.06
CA LEU A 243 21.58 -3.07 -5.12
C LEU A 243 22.58 -2.51 -4.08
N GLU A 244 23.57 -3.29 -3.63
CA GLU A 244 24.76 -2.75 -2.94
C GLU A 244 25.73 -2.07 -3.95
N HIS A 245 25.22 -1.22 -4.85
CA HIS A 245 26.06 -0.42 -5.76
C HIS A 245 26.23 1.00 -5.21
N ALA A 246 27.49 1.35 -4.98
CA ALA A 246 28.05 2.52 -4.32
C ALA A 246 27.74 3.91 -4.94
N ALA A 247 26.52 4.18 -5.42
CA ALA A 247 26.20 5.42 -6.14
C ALA A 247 24.83 6.06 -5.83
N SER A 248 24.11 5.65 -4.79
CA SER A 248 23.04 6.49 -4.22
C SER A 248 23.50 7.05 -2.89
N THR A 249 23.53 8.37 -2.75
CA THR A 249 23.84 9.11 -1.52
C THR A 249 22.81 8.92 -0.39
N SER A 250 22.05 7.81 -0.39
CA SER A 250 21.26 7.35 0.75
C SER A 250 22.22 6.66 1.71
N VAL A 251 22.48 7.28 2.86
CA VAL A 251 23.03 6.54 3.99
C VAL A 251 21.89 5.64 4.47
N GLN A 252 22.07 4.33 4.34
CA GLN A 252 21.11 3.34 4.83
C GLN A 252 21.34 3.12 6.33
N ASP A 253 20.29 2.76 7.05
CA ASP A 253 20.30 2.47 8.49
C ASP A 253 20.75 3.66 9.37
N VAL A 254 20.30 4.88 9.03
CA VAL A 254 20.48 6.06 9.87
C VAL A 254 19.49 6.01 11.03
N ALA A 255 20.00 6.20 12.24
CA ALA A 255 19.20 6.35 13.43
C ALA A 255 19.00 7.84 13.76
N HIS A 256 17.74 8.26 13.95
CA HIS A 256 17.39 9.58 14.48
C HIS A 256 16.50 9.43 15.70
N THR A 257 16.72 10.29 16.70
CA THR A 257 15.78 10.46 17.80
C THR A 257 14.75 11.51 17.39
N LEU A 258 13.47 11.11 17.32
CA LEU A 258 12.36 11.99 16.98
C LEU A 258 11.28 11.85 18.06
N LEU A 259 10.81 12.98 18.60
CA LEU A 259 9.79 13.03 19.65
C LEU A 259 10.12 12.16 20.87
N GLY A 260 11.42 12.00 21.15
CA GLY A 260 11.95 11.20 22.27
C GLY A 260 12.09 9.70 22.01
N ASN A 261 11.79 9.21 20.81
CA ASN A 261 11.95 7.80 20.43
C ASN A 261 13.01 7.64 19.33
N GLU A 262 13.66 6.47 19.29
CA GLU A 262 14.65 6.15 18.25
C GLU A 262 13.99 5.49 17.04
N TYR A 263 14.36 5.98 15.86
CA TYR A 263 13.86 5.48 14.58
C TYR A 263 15.03 5.15 13.65
N VAL A 264 14.92 4.04 12.93
CA VAL A 264 15.91 3.60 11.95
C VAL A 264 15.34 3.73 10.54
N GLY A 265 16.13 4.31 9.63
CA GLY A 265 15.68 4.53 8.28
C GLY A 265 16.71 5.10 7.34
N THR A 266 16.22 5.93 6.41
CA THR A 266 17.03 6.57 5.38
C THR A 266 16.67 8.04 5.27
N ASP A 267 17.68 8.86 5.02
CA ASP A 267 17.50 10.26 4.65
C ASP A 267 17.40 10.39 3.13
N HIS A 268 16.55 11.32 2.70
CA HIS A 268 16.35 11.70 1.31
C HIS A 268 16.43 13.21 1.19
N VAL A 269 17.21 13.71 0.23
CA VAL A 269 17.27 15.15 -0.04
C VAL A 269 16.75 15.44 -1.44
N PHE A 270 15.74 16.29 -1.53
CA PHE A 270 15.16 16.76 -2.78
C PHE A 270 14.93 18.27 -2.75
N ARG A 271 14.52 18.84 -3.88
CA ARG A 271 14.15 20.27 -3.96
C ARG A 271 12.64 20.39 -4.10
N LEU A 272 12.03 21.26 -3.30
CA LEU A 272 10.61 21.59 -3.39
C LEU A 272 10.48 23.09 -3.69
N ASN A 273 10.17 23.45 -4.94
CA ASN A 273 10.10 24.84 -5.42
C ASN A 273 11.39 25.67 -5.20
N GLY A 274 12.55 25.03 -5.21
CA GLY A 274 13.87 25.68 -5.04
C GLY A 274 14.61 25.19 -3.79
N PRO A 275 14.10 25.46 -2.59
CA PRO A 275 14.69 25.02 -1.33
C PRO A 275 14.95 23.52 -1.29
N ARG A 276 16.10 23.14 -0.70
CA ARG A 276 16.41 21.75 -0.37
C ARG A 276 15.64 21.33 0.88
N VAL A 277 14.86 20.27 0.73
CA VAL A 277 14.14 19.60 1.81
C VAL A 277 14.85 18.28 2.07
N GLU A 278 15.16 18.02 3.32
CA GLU A 278 15.52 16.70 3.81
C GLU A 278 14.27 16.01 4.34
N ALA A 279 14.11 14.75 3.97
CA ALA A 279 13.06 13.87 4.42
C ALA A 279 13.69 12.60 4.99
N PHE A 280 13.43 12.33 6.27
CA PHE A 280 13.76 11.06 6.89
C PHE A 280 12.52 10.16 6.85
N SER A 281 12.69 8.95 6.33
CA SER A 281 11.69 7.88 6.39
C SER A 281 12.23 6.71 7.20
N GLY A 282 11.56 6.40 8.30
CA GLY A 282 12.03 5.39 9.25
C GLY A 282 10.92 4.58 9.89
N VAL A 283 11.31 3.61 10.70
CA VAL A 283 10.45 2.81 11.57
C VAL A 283 11.06 2.81 12.97
N ASP A 284 10.22 2.78 14.00
CA ASP A 284 10.66 2.62 15.38
C ASP A 284 11.71 1.51 15.50
N GLU A 285 12.79 1.76 16.23
CA GLU A 285 13.95 0.88 16.24
C GLU A 285 13.61 -0.56 16.67
N GLU A 286 12.76 -0.74 17.67
CA GLU A 286 12.35 -2.07 18.15
C GLU A 286 11.55 -2.81 17.08
N LEU A 287 10.56 -2.11 16.49
CA LEU A 287 9.75 -2.66 15.41
C LEU A 287 10.56 -2.96 14.16
N PHE A 288 11.55 -2.12 13.84
CA PHE A 288 12.49 -2.36 12.75
C PHE A 288 13.29 -3.65 12.96
N ARG A 289 13.84 -3.87 14.17
CA ARG A 289 14.60 -5.10 14.48
C ARG A 289 13.74 -6.35 14.31
N LEU A 290 12.49 -6.32 14.77
CA LEU A 290 11.55 -7.45 14.59
C LEU A 290 11.35 -7.76 13.11
N LEU A 291 11.01 -6.73 12.32
CA LEU A 291 10.81 -6.90 10.88
C LEU A 291 12.08 -7.33 10.14
N ALA A 292 13.24 -6.81 10.52
CA ALA A 292 14.53 -7.20 9.93
C ALA A 292 14.88 -8.67 10.21
N ARG A 293 14.49 -9.22 11.36
CA ARG A 293 14.64 -10.65 11.70
C ARG A 293 13.55 -11.55 11.12
N GLY A 294 12.43 -10.99 10.67
CA GLY A 294 11.30 -11.76 10.14
C GLY A 294 10.23 -12.08 11.19
N ASP A 295 10.27 -11.43 12.36
CA ASP A 295 9.36 -11.65 13.48
C ASP A 295 8.03 -10.89 13.28
N VAL A 296 7.36 -11.14 12.14
CA VAL A 296 6.16 -10.38 11.71
C VAL A 296 4.99 -10.56 12.68
N LYS A 297 4.83 -11.74 13.29
CA LYS A 297 3.77 -12.00 14.28
C LYS A 297 3.91 -11.07 15.48
N GLU A 298 5.12 -10.96 16.02
CA GLU A 298 5.41 -10.13 17.20
C GLU A 298 5.28 -8.64 16.87
N TYR A 299 5.81 -8.21 15.71
CA TYR A 299 5.59 -6.86 15.20
C TYR A 299 4.10 -6.48 15.16
N ARG A 300 3.26 -7.33 14.57
CA ARG A 300 1.80 -7.08 14.48
C ARG A 300 1.14 -7.00 15.85
N ALA A 301 1.55 -7.85 16.80
CA ALA A 301 1.02 -7.85 18.14
C ALA A 301 1.36 -6.56 18.90
N LEU A 302 2.61 -6.09 18.84
CA LEU A 302 3.05 -4.86 19.50
C LEU A 302 2.37 -3.60 18.93
N VAL A 303 2.27 -3.52 17.60
CA VAL A 303 1.55 -2.44 16.91
C VAL A 303 0.06 -2.45 17.29
N HIS A 304 -0.59 -3.62 17.32
CA HIS A 304 -1.99 -3.70 17.72
C HIS A 304 -2.21 -3.34 19.20
N ALA A 305 -1.33 -3.78 20.10
CA ALA A 305 -1.38 -3.40 21.51
C ALA A 305 -1.28 -1.87 21.69
N SER A 306 -0.51 -1.22 20.83
CA SER A 306 -0.29 0.22 20.83
C SER A 306 -1.25 1.01 19.94
N ARG A 307 -2.26 0.37 19.33
CA ARG A 307 -3.13 0.97 18.30
C ARG A 307 -3.88 2.25 18.75
N HIS A 308 -4.12 2.37 20.05
CA HIS A 308 -4.79 3.53 20.65
C HIS A 308 -3.86 4.73 20.86
N VAL A 309 -2.55 4.53 20.73
CA VAL A 309 -1.59 5.63 20.68
C VAL A 309 -1.77 6.34 19.34
N HIS A 310 -2.45 7.48 19.39
CA HIS A 310 -2.83 8.20 18.18
C HIS A 310 -1.62 8.53 17.28
N PRO A 311 -1.79 8.45 15.95
CA PRO A 311 -0.84 9.02 15.01
C PRO A 311 -0.53 10.47 15.38
N ARG A 312 0.76 10.82 15.41
CA ARG A 312 1.21 12.15 15.82
C ARG A 312 1.71 12.90 14.60
N LEU A 313 1.04 13.99 14.24
CA LEU A 313 1.59 14.99 13.36
C LEU A 313 1.92 16.23 14.20
N THR A 314 3.20 16.48 14.43
CA THR A 314 3.64 17.59 15.28
C THR A 314 4.98 18.14 14.78
N PHE A 315 5.44 19.24 15.39
CA PHE A 315 6.75 19.80 15.13
C PHE A 315 7.75 19.29 16.18
N ASP A 316 8.86 18.73 15.72
CA ASP A 316 9.97 18.36 16.56
C ASP A 316 11.04 19.46 16.52
N LYS A 317 11.36 20.01 17.69
CA LYS A 317 12.31 21.12 17.82
C LYS A 317 13.75 20.70 17.57
N ASP A 318 14.11 19.48 17.97
CA ASP A 318 15.48 18.96 17.85
C ASP A 318 15.75 18.56 16.39
N TRP A 319 14.73 18.02 15.71
CA TRP A 319 14.79 17.82 14.26
C TRP A 319 14.75 19.13 13.47
N GLY A 320 13.98 20.11 13.94
CA GLY A 320 13.78 21.40 13.28
C GLY A 320 12.71 21.36 12.19
N GLY A 321 11.67 20.54 12.34
CA GLY A 321 10.64 20.38 11.31
C GLY A 321 9.45 19.50 11.71
N PRO A 322 8.45 19.36 10.82
CA PRO A 322 7.31 18.49 11.05
C PRO A 322 7.70 17.00 11.02
N VAL A 323 7.10 16.25 11.95
CA VAL A 323 7.24 14.80 12.12
C VAL A 323 5.85 14.18 12.14
N SER A 324 5.64 13.16 11.31
CA SER A 324 4.43 12.34 11.23
C SER A 324 4.74 10.92 11.66
N VAL A 325 4.21 10.48 12.78
CA VAL A 325 4.31 9.10 13.29
C VAL A 325 2.98 8.39 13.06
N HIS A 326 3.01 7.22 12.43
CA HIS A 326 1.86 6.37 12.19
C HIS A 326 1.76 5.24 13.23
N ALA A 327 0.55 4.70 13.37
CA ALA A 327 0.27 3.62 14.32
C ALA A 327 1.04 2.32 14.02
N ASP A 328 1.50 2.13 12.78
CA ASP A 328 2.30 0.98 12.35
C ASP A 328 3.80 1.10 12.71
N GLY A 329 4.17 2.17 13.42
CA GLY A 329 5.54 2.46 13.84
C GLY A 329 6.36 3.25 12.83
N SER A 330 5.82 3.54 11.65
CA SER A 330 6.53 4.34 10.64
C SER A 330 6.56 5.83 11.00
N VAL A 331 7.66 6.49 10.66
CA VAL A 331 7.84 7.94 10.83
C VAL A 331 8.29 8.59 9.53
N LEU A 332 7.71 9.75 9.22
CA LEU A 332 8.18 10.67 8.20
C LEU A 332 8.51 12.01 8.85
N ALA A 333 9.75 12.44 8.77
CA ALA A 333 10.18 13.75 9.26
C ALA A 333 10.71 14.58 8.10
N LEU A 334 10.31 15.85 8.02
CA LEU A 334 10.76 16.78 6.98
C LEU A 334 11.46 17.97 7.62
N ARG A 335 12.55 18.48 7.03
CA ARG A 335 13.14 19.77 7.43
C ARG A 335 13.74 20.50 6.23
N LEU A 336 13.84 21.82 6.35
CA LEU A 336 14.60 22.63 5.39
C LEU A 336 16.09 22.57 5.75
N LEU A 337 16.94 22.36 4.75
CA LEU A 337 18.38 22.41 4.98
C LEU A 337 18.87 23.87 5.09
N PRO A 338 19.76 24.19 6.05
CA PRO A 338 20.29 25.55 6.24
C PRO A 338 21.01 26.11 5.00
N GLY A 339 21.06 27.44 4.88
CA GLY A 339 21.83 28.14 3.83
C GLY A 339 21.07 28.40 2.52
N GLN A 340 19.75 28.47 2.56
CA GLN A 340 18.88 28.61 1.36
C GLN A 340 17.87 29.77 1.47
N GLY A 341 17.97 30.60 2.53
CA GLY A 341 17.04 31.70 2.83
C GLY A 341 17.70 33.00 3.26
N GLU A 342 18.99 33.21 2.96
CA GLU A 342 19.52 34.58 2.96
C GLU A 342 19.07 35.23 1.65
N GLU A 343 18.09 36.14 1.73
CA GLU A 343 17.97 37.19 0.72
C GLU A 343 19.36 37.79 0.49
N PRO A 344 19.77 38.03 -0.78
CA PRO A 344 20.98 38.81 -1.00
C PRO A 344 20.77 40.14 -0.28
N ARG A 345 21.59 40.44 0.73
CA ARG A 345 21.61 41.76 1.35
C ARG A 345 21.73 42.77 0.21
N PRO A 346 20.83 43.77 0.11
CA PRO A 346 20.96 44.79 -0.90
C PRO A 346 22.27 45.54 -0.63
N GLY A 347 23.31 45.25 -1.42
CA GLY A 347 24.56 46.01 -1.36
C GLY A 347 25.89 45.25 -1.35
N SER A 348 26.01 44.01 -1.84
CA SER A 348 27.35 43.48 -2.17
C SER A 348 27.55 43.30 -3.67
N THR A 349 27.75 44.41 -4.36
CA THR A 349 28.69 44.44 -5.48
C THR A 349 30.11 44.34 -4.90
N ARG A 350 30.88 43.36 -5.37
CA ARG A 350 32.29 43.53 -5.71
C ARG A 350 32.73 42.45 -6.68
#